data_AF-A0A354X6R6-F1
#
_entry.id   AF-A0A354X6R6-F1
#
_cell.length_a   1.000
_cell.length_b   1.000
_cell.length_c   1.000
_cell.angle_alpha   90.00
_cell.angle_beta   90.00
_cell.angle_gamma   90.00
#
_symmetry.space_group_name_H-M   'P 1'
#
loop_
_entity.id
_entity.type
_entity.pdbx_description
1 polymer ?
#
loop_
_entity_poly.entity_id
_entity_poly.type
_entity_poly.pdbx_seq_one_letter_code
_entity_poly.pdbx_strand_id
1 'polypeptide(L)'
;CGVEVTEKKVRRERTGHIHLVVPVAHIWYFRSLPNKIGYLLGIATKKLDSIIYYERYVVVQPGVLEDKVAERDLLTEEEYLELLEGLPKDNQLLEDTDPNKFIAKMGAEAILDLLERINLDKLANQLRNRASTDTSQQRKNEALKQLQVVEAFRSSRNINKPEWMIMKVIPVIPPDLRPLVPLDGGRFATSDLNDLYRRVIIRNNRLKRLMDIKAPDVILRNEKRMLQEAVDSLFDNSRKSSAIKTESNRPLKSLSDSLKGKQGRFRQNLLGKRVDYSARSVIVVGPELKMNECGLPKDMAAELYKPFIIRKLIERGIVKTVKSAKKIVDRKEPVVYDILEYVMKGHPVMLNRAPTLHRLGIQAFQPKLIEGKAIQLHPLACTAFNADFDGDQMAVHLPLGNEAILEAQLLMLGSHNILNPANGAPITVPSQDMVLGLYYITKIRPHAKGEGLIFYGEEEAIIAYQEGKVDIHAPVKVIVDDIDEEGNPIRKMHDTSVGRVITNEYIPKEVGYINELLSKKSLRDIIGKVIKTCGVARTAQYLDDIKALGYKMAFKGGLSFNLEDVIIPK
;
A
#
# COMPACT_ATOMS: atom_id res chain seq x y z
N CYS A 1 -21.20 17.97 37.73
CA CYS A 1 -20.71 16.62 37.32
C CYS A 1 -19.18 16.52 37.22
N GLY A 2 -18.39 17.58 37.49
CA GLY A 2 -16.92 17.51 37.38
C GLY A 2 -16.39 17.39 35.95
N VAL A 3 -17.24 17.64 34.94
CA VAL A 3 -16.86 17.63 33.52
C VAL A 3 -16.51 19.05 33.10
N GLU A 4 -15.29 19.23 32.57
CA GLU A 4 -14.81 20.48 32.01
C GLU A 4 -15.56 20.82 30.70
N VAL A 5 -15.92 22.10 30.52
CA VAL A 5 -16.56 22.59 29.28
C VAL A 5 -15.48 22.91 28.24
N THR A 6 -15.34 22.04 27.25
CA THR A 6 -14.33 22.17 26.17
C THR A 6 -14.85 21.55 24.86
N GLU A 7 -14.09 21.69 23.77
CA GLU A 7 -14.44 21.07 22.49
C GLU A 7 -14.50 19.53 22.63
N LYS A 8 -15.51 18.92 21.98
CA LYS A 8 -15.65 17.45 21.97
C LYS A 8 -14.41 16.72 21.42
N LYS A 9 -13.65 17.35 20.53
CA LYS A 9 -12.44 16.79 19.88
C LYS A 9 -11.38 16.36 20.89
N VAL A 10 -11.32 17.03 22.04
CA VAL A 10 -10.35 16.76 23.11
C VAL A 10 -10.47 15.33 23.66
N ARG A 11 -11.64 14.68 23.51
CA ARG A 11 -11.88 13.27 23.85
C ARG A 11 -11.08 12.26 23.01
N ARG A 12 -10.48 12.70 21.90
CA ARG A 12 -9.62 11.88 21.06
C ARG A 12 -8.15 11.93 21.48
N GLU A 13 -7.76 12.92 22.26
CA GLU A 13 -6.36 13.19 22.64
C GLU A 13 -6.10 12.89 24.12
N ARG A 14 -7.05 13.17 25.01
CA ARG A 14 -6.89 12.94 26.45
C ARG A 14 -6.88 11.46 26.81
N THR A 15 -5.77 11.01 27.39
CA THR A 15 -5.56 9.65 27.89
C THR A 15 -5.97 9.53 29.36
N GLY A 16 -6.28 8.30 29.78
CA GLY A 16 -6.43 7.96 31.19
C GLY A 16 -5.32 7.03 31.64
N HIS A 17 -5.35 6.61 32.91
CA HIS A 17 -4.46 5.56 33.41
C HIS A 17 -5.19 4.65 34.40
N ILE A 18 -4.70 3.43 34.55
CA ILE A 18 -5.12 2.43 35.54
C ILE A 18 -3.92 2.17 36.44
N HIS A 19 -4.05 2.48 37.73
CA HIS A 19 -3.05 2.11 38.72
C HIS A 19 -3.22 0.62 39.07
N LEU A 20 -2.16 -0.17 38.86
CA LEU A 20 -2.19 -1.58 39.20
C LEU A 20 -1.94 -1.78 40.70
N VAL A 21 -2.58 -2.77 41.29
CA VAL A 21 -2.35 -3.14 42.70
C VAL A 21 -0.99 -3.83 42.86
N VAL A 22 -0.58 -4.59 41.85
CA VAL A 22 0.69 -5.33 41.81
C VAL A 22 1.40 -5.00 40.49
N PRO A 23 2.73 -4.85 40.47
CA PRO A 23 3.49 -4.71 39.24
C PRO A 23 3.24 -5.87 38.28
N VAL A 24 3.22 -5.59 36.98
CA VAL A 24 2.95 -6.58 35.92
C VAL A 24 4.06 -6.50 34.87
N ALA A 25 4.60 -7.66 34.47
CA ALA A 25 5.63 -7.71 33.44
C ALA A 25 5.02 -7.40 32.06
N HIS A 26 5.65 -6.52 31.28
CA HIS A 26 5.13 -6.21 29.95
C HIS A 26 5.44 -7.33 28.95
N ILE A 27 4.41 -7.93 28.33
CA ILE A 27 4.51 -9.10 27.43
C ILE A 27 5.55 -8.97 26.31
N TRP A 28 5.69 -7.79 25.71
CA TRP A 28 6.68 -7.55 24.66
C TRP A 28 8.14 -7.75 25.10
N TYR A 29 8.47 -7.58 26.38
CA TYR A 29 9.86 -7.67 26.83
C TYR A 29 10.29 -9.07 27.27
N PHE A 30 9.35 -9.94 27.67
CA PHE A 30 9.66 -11.33 28.05
C PHE A 30 9.26 -12.38 27.01
N ARG A 31 8.25 -12.14 26.16
CA ARG A 31 7.83 -13.07 25.10
C ARG A 31 8.33 -12.72 23.68
N SER A 32 8.89 -11.54 23.46
CA SER A 32 9.50 -11.23 22.17
C SER A 32 10.91 -11.82 22.09
N LEU A 33 11.35 -12.16 20.88
CA LEU A 33 12.73 -12.53 20.60
C LEU A 33 13.45 -11.30 20.03
N PRO A 34 14.62 -10.90 20.57
CA PRO A 34 15.26 -11.42 21.79
C PRO A 34 14.50 -11.06 23.08
N ASN A 35 14.50 -11.98 24.06
CA ASN A 35 13.87 -11.79 25.37
C ASN A 35 14.72 -10.86 26.23
N LYS A 36 14.34 -9.59 26.32
CA LYS A 36 15.17 -8.54 26.94
C LYS A 36 15.34 -8.77 28.45
N ILE A 37 14.27 -9.15 29.15
CA ILE A 37 14.32 -9.43 30.59
C ILE A 37 15.17 -10.68 30.85
N GLY A 38 14.96 -11.75 30.07
CA GLY A 38 15.72 -13.00 30.19
C GLY A 38 17.22 -12.79 29.94
N TYR A 39 17.59 -12.04 28.90
CA TYR A 39 18.99 -11.71 28.62
C TYR A 39 19.59 -10.83 29.73
N LEU A 40 18.89 -9.81 30.23
CA LEU A 40 19.45 -8.99 31.32
C LEU A 40 19.72 -9.82 32.59
N LEU A 41 18.82 -10.74 32.94
CA LEU A 41 18.96 -11.57 34.15
C LEU A 41 19.83 -12.82 33.95
N GLY A 42 20.08 -13.23 32.70
CA GLY A 42 20.72 -14.52 32.39
C GLY A 42 19.79 -15.72 32.65
N ILE A 43 18.47 -15.51 32.65
CA ILE A 43 17.46 -16.54 32.92
C ILE A 43 16.84 -16.98 31.59
N ALA A 44 16.75 -18.29 31.37
CA ALA A 44 16.11 -18.86 30.19
C ALA A 44 14.61 -18.52 30.15
N THR A 45 14.04 -18.30 28.95
CA THR A 45 12.63 -17.86 28.79
C THR A 45 11.61 -18.74 29.51
N LYS A 46 11.75 -20.08 29.45
CA LYS A 46 10.82 -21.00 30.15
C LYS A 46 10.87 -20.83 31.67
N LYS A 47 12.06 -20.61 32.22
CA LYS A 47 12.26 -20.35 33.65
C LYS A 47 11.65 -19.01 34.04
N LEU A 48 11.85 -17.98 33.21
CA LEU A 48 11.26 -16.66 33.42
C LEU A 48 9.72 -16.70 33.42
N ASP A 49 9.10 -17.46 32.51
CA ASP A 49 7.65 -17.64 32.47
C ASP A 49 7.12 -18.27 33.78
N SER A 50 7.80 -19.29 34.33
CA SER A 50 7.41 -19.92 35.60
C SER A 50 7.47 -18.96 36.81
N ILE A 51 8.35 -17.95 36.77
CA ILE A 51 8.39 -16.90 37.81
C ILE A 51 7.21 -15.94 37.62
N ILE A 52 7.01 -15.41 36.40
CA ILE A 52 5.98 -14.40 36.08
C ILE A 52 4.57 -14.91 36.38
N TYR A 53 4.28 -16.17 36.07
CA TYR A 53 2.96 -16.77 36.27
C TYR A 53 2.76 -17.42 37.64
N TYR A 54 3.62 -17.10 38.62
CA TYR A 54 3.53 -17.55 40.02
C TYR A 54 3.59 -19.08 40.21
N GLU A 55 4.44 -19.77 39.44
CA GLU A 55 4.68 -21.22 39.60
C GLU A 55 5.91 -21.52 40.47
N ARG A 56 6.98 -20.74 40.35
CA ARG A 56 8.23 -20.91 41.11
C ARG A 56 8.69 -19.62 41.79
N TYR A 57 9.38 -19.77 42.92
CA TYR A 57 10.09 -18.67 43.57
C TYR A 57 11.43 -18.43 42.89
N VAL A 58 11.89 -17.19 42.90
CA VAL A 58 13.26 -16.83 42.52
C VAL A 58 13.95 -16.15 43.69
N VAL A 59 15.18 -16.55 43.93
CA VAL A 59 16.02 -16.00 44.99
C VAL A 59 16.55 -14.65 44.52
N VAL A 60 16.09 -13.59 45.17
CA VAL A 60 16.54 -12.21 44.94
C VAL A 60 17.80 -11.93 45.75
N GLN A 61 17.87 -12.46 46.98
CA GLN A 61 19.03 -12.36 47.85
C GLN A 61 19.17 -13.64 48.70
N PRO A 62 20.32 -14.34 48.64
CA PRO A 62 20.51 -15.59 49.38
C PRO A 62 20.79 -15.37 50.89
N GLY A 63 21.33 -14.21 51.30
CA GLY A 63 21.52 -13.87 52.72
C GLY A 63 22.35 -14.91 53.49
N VAL A 64 21.93 -15.23 54.72
CA VAL A 64 22.58 -16.27 55.57
C VAL A 64 22.65 -17.67 54.90
N LEU A 65 21.91 -17.90 53.82
CA LEU A 65 21.87 -19.18 53.08
C LEU A 65 22.73 -19.19 51.82
N GLU A 66 23.71 -18.28 51.70
CA GLU A 66 24.63 -18.21 50.54
C GLU A 66 25.36 -19.54 50.27
N ASP A 67 25.59 -20.35 51.31
CA ASP A 67 26.21 -21.69 51.17
C ASP A 67 25.27 -22.75 50.55
N LYS A 68 23.95 -22.53 50.56
CA LYS A 68 22.94 -23.49 50.09
C LYS A 68 22.24 -23.08 48.81
N VAL A 69 22.09 -21.78 48.56
CA VAL A 69 21.27 -21.25 47.45
C VAL A 69 21.96 -20.04 46.83
N ALA A 70 21.99 -19.96 45.49
CA ALA A 70 22.56 -18.84 44.77
C ALA A 70 21.50 -17.80 44.35
N GLU A 71 21.96 -16.57 44.06
CA GLU A 71 21.12 -15.54 43.44
C GLU A 71 20.56 -16.06 42.09
N ARG A 72 19.26 -15.84 41.85
CA ARG A 72 18.51 -16.28 40.65
C ARG A 72 18.23 -17.77 40.55
N ASP A 73 18.52 -18.54 41.59
CA ASP A 73 18.03 -19.91 41.69
C ASP A 73 16.51 -19.95 41.82
N LEU A 74 15.92 -21.00 41.25
CA LEU A 74 14.49 -21.22 41.26
C LEU A 74 14.14 -22.27 42.30
N LEU A 75 13.26 -21.91 43.21
CA LEU A 75 12.79 -22.80 44.27
C LEU A 75 11.35 -23.21 44.01
N THR A 76 11.07 -24.48 44.26
CA THR A 76 9.70 -24.99 44.41
C THR A 76 9.08 -24.50 45.72
N GLU A 77 7.77 -24.68 45.89
CA GLU A 77 7.11 -24.28 47.13
C GLU A 77 7.58 -25.11 48.33
N GLU A 78 7.83 -26.41 48.14
CA GLU A 78 8.37 -27.31 49.17
C GLU A 78 9.77 -26.87 49.59
N GLU A 79 10.69 -26.70 48.64
CA GLU A 79 12.05 -26.22 48.91
C GLU A 79 12.06 -24.84 49.59
N TYR A 80 11.16 -23.93 49.19
CA TYR A 80 11.05 -22.62 49.81
C TYR A 80 10.60 -22.70 51.27
N LEU A 81 9.65 -23.57 51.60
CA LEU A 81 9.18 -23.78 52.96
C LEU A 81 10.26 -24.44 53.83
N GLU A 82 10.97 -25.46 53.31
CA GLU A 82 12.10 -26.09 54.01
C GLU A 82 13.22 -25.09 54.33
N LEU A 83 13.54 -24.21 53.37
CA LEU A 83 14.52 -23.15 53.58
C LEU A 83 14.05 -22.13 54.61
N LEU A 84 12.76 -21.76 54.61
CA LEU A 84 12.17 -20.86 55.61
C LEU A 84 12.22 -21.44 57.03
N GLU A 85 11.97 -22.74 57.19
CA GLU A 85 12.06 -23.43 58.49
C GLU A 85 13.50 -23.47 59.01
N GLY A 86 14.49 -23.54 58.11
CA GLY A 86 15.92 -23.51 58.44
C GLY A 86 16.49 -22.12 58.79
N LEU A 87 15.70 -21.05 58.69
CA LEU A 87 16.18 -19.68 58.94
C LEU A 87 16.11 -19.27 60.43
N PRO A 88 17.05 -18.44 60.91
CA PRO A 88 16.94 -17.80 62.22
C PRO A 88 15.66 -16.96 62.31
N LYS A 89 14.95 -17.02 63.46
CA LYS A 89 13.69 -16.26 63.68
C LYS A 89 13.87 -14.75 63.48
N ASP A 90 15.06 -14.24 63.76
CA ASP A 90 15.40 -12.82 63.62
C ASP A 90 15.57 -12.37 62.16
N ASN A 91 15.76 -13.32 61.22
CA ASN A 91 15.94 -13.01 59.80
C ASN A 91 14.70 -12.36 59.16
N GLN A 92 13.50 -12.68 59.66
CA GLN A 92 12.26 -12.04 59.20
C GLN A 92 12.14 -10.58 59.65
N LEU A 93 12.85 -10.20 60.72
CA LEU A 93 12.84 -8.86 61.31
C LEU A 93 13.90 -7.93 60.69
N LEU A 94 14.85 -8.46 59.93
CA LEU A 94 15.85 -7.66 59.20
C LEU A 94 15.18 -6.82 58.10
N GLU A 95 15.72 -5.64 57.84
CA GLU A 95 15.28 -4.79 56.72
C GLU A 95 15.61 -5.45 55.37
N ASP A 96 14.81 -5.17 54.32
CA ASP A 96 15.02 -5.73 52.96
C ASP A 96 16.36 -5.32 52.32
N THR A 97 17.02 -4.31 52.87
CA THR A 97 18.34 -3.81 52.48
C THR A 97 19.49 -4.50 53.19
N ASP A 98 19.23 -5.26 54.27
CA ASP A 98 20.27 -5.95 55.01
C ASP A 98 20.83 -7.12 54.17
N PRO A 99 22.16 -7.17 53.91
CA PRO A 99 22.79 -8.24 53.12
C PRO A 99 22.54 -9.66 53.67
N ASN A 100 22.29 -9.79 54.98
CA ASN A 100 22.05 -11.10 55.60
C ASN A 100 20.63 -11.61 55.39
N LYS A 101 19.70 -10.77 54.92
CA LYS A 101 18.31 -11.17 54.72
C LYS A 101 18.16 -12.16 53.57
N PHE A 102 17.44 -13.25 53.80
CA PHE A 102 17.02 -14.15 52.72
C PHE A 102 15.75 -13.60 52.08
N ILE A 103 15.79 -13.32 50.77
CA ILE A 103 14.66 -12.81 50.01
C ILE A 103 14.45 -13.71 48.79
N ALA A 104 13.36 -14.46 48.80
CA ALA A 104 12.84 -15.13 47.62
C ALA A 104 11.38 -14.73 47.41
N LYS A 105 11.06 -14.32 46.18
CA LYS A 105 9.74 -13.81 45.79
C LYS A 105 9.27 -14.49 44.51
N MET A 106 7.99 -14.30 44.16
CA MET A 106 7.39 -14.77 42.91
C MET A 106 6.83 -13.61 42.10
N GLY A 107 6.57 -13.86 40.81
CA GLY A 107 5.86 -12.93 39.94
C GLY A 107 6.73 -11.78 39.43
N ALA A 108 6.05 -10.79 38.85
CA ALA A 108 6.70 -9.61 38.29
C ALA A 108 7.36 -8.70 39.35
N GLU A 109 6.95 -8.81 40.63
CA GLU A 109 7.60 -8.11 41.74
C GLU A 109 9.01 -8.64 41.99
N ALA A 110 9.20 -9.96 41.96
CA ALA A 110 10.52 -10.55 42.11
C ALA A 110 11.48 -10.12 40.98
N ILE A 111 10.95 -10.01 39.76
CA ILE A 111 11.72 -9.55 38.59
C ILE A 111 12.04 -8.07 38.71
N LEU A 112 11.13 -7.25 39.25
CA LEU A 112 11.39 -5.84 39.51
C LEU A 112 12.58 -5.69 40.47
N ASP A 113 12.55 -6.39 41.61
CA ASP A 113 13.62 -6.32 42.62
C ASP A 113 14.96 -6.81 42.05
N LEU A 114 14.96 -7.88 41.24
CA LEU A 114 16.15 -8.35 40.53
C LEU A 114 16.69 -7.30 39.55
N LEU A 115 15.83 -6.66 38.76
CA LEU A 115 16.25 -5.65 37.79
C LEU A 115 16.80 -4.38 38.45
N GLU A 116 16.22 -3.95 39.56
CA GLU A 116 16.69 -2.78 40.34
C GLU A 116 18.09 -3.01 40.94
N ARG A 117 18.44 -4.26 41.27
CA ARG A 117 19.75 -4.63 41.86
C ARG A 117 20.87 -4.83 40.83
N ILE A 118 20.56 -4.86 39.52
CA ILE A 118 21.57 -5.11 38.48
C ILE A 118 22.50 -3.90 38.29
N ASN A 119 23.81 -4.15 38.42
CA ASN A 119 24.83 -3.21 37.97
C ASN A 119 25.24 -3.50 36.51
N LEU A 120 24.78 -2.66 35.58
CA LEU A 120 25.02 -2.82 34.13
C LEU A 120 26.50 -2.75 33.74
N ASP A 121 27.32 -1.94 34.43
CA ASP A 121 28.75 -1.80 34.11
C ASP A 121 29.52 -3.06 34.50
N LYS A 122 29.24 -3.60 35.70
CA LYS A 122 29.83 -4.86 36.17
C LYS A 122 29.44 -6.02 35.26
N LEU A 123 28.16 -6.11 34.89
CA LEU A 123 27.64 -7.15 34.00
C LEU A 123 28.25 -7.07 32.60
N ALA A 124 28.39 -5.87 32.02
CA ALA A 124 29.02 -5.68 30.71
C ALA A 124 30.49 -6.15 30.70
N ASN A 125 31.27 -5.81 31.73
CA ASN A 125 32.66 -6.23 31.85
C ASN A 125 32.78 -7.76 32.02
N GLN A 126 31.91 -8.36 32.84
CA GLN A 126 31.84 -9.82 32.98
C GLN A 126 31.52 -10.53 31.65
N LEU A 127 30.54 -10.01 30.90
CA LEU A 127 30.14 -10.60 29.62
C LEU A 127 31.22 -10.44 28.53
N ARG A 128 31.96 -9.32 28.52
CA ARG A 128 33.11 -9.13 27.62
C ARG A 128 34.23 -10.13 27.92
N ASN A 129 34.58 -10.29 29.19
CA ASN A 129 35.60 -11.26 29.62
C ASN A 129 35.16 -12.69 29.28
N ARG A 130 33.89 -13.02 29.52
CA ARG A 130 33.32 -14.32 29.16
C ARG A 130 33.37 -14.58 27.65
N ALA A 131 33.03 -13.58 26.84
CA ALA A 131 33.08 -13.69 25.38
C ALA A 131 34.52 -13.81 24.84
N SER A 132 35.53 -13.31 25.54
CA SER A 132 36.94 -13.45 25.15
C SER A 132 37.57 -14.77 25.61
N THR A 133 37.22 -15.25 26.81
CA THR A 133 37.89 -16.39 27.47
C THR A 133 37.21 -17.73 27.17
N ASP A 134 35.89 -17.75 26.90
CA ASP A 134 35.17 -18.99 26.61
C ASP A 134 35.60 -19.59 25.26
N THR A 135 36.04 -20.86 25.29
CA THR A 135 36.43 -21.64 24.11
C THR A 135 35.23 -22.14 23.30
N SER A 136 34.07 -22.31 23.94
CA SER A 136 32.84 -22.77 23.28
C SER A 136 32.18 -21.66 22.46
N GLN A 137 32.00 -21.90 21.16
CA GLN A 137 31.32 -20.98 20.25
C GLN A 137 29.88 -20.65 20.70
N GLN A 138 29.17 -21.62 21.29
CA GLN A 138 27.79 -21.43 21.75
C GLN A 138 27.70 -20.46 22.92
N ARG A 139 28.53 -20.66 23.95
CA ARG A 139 28.57 -19.78 25.15
C ARG A 139 29.04 -18.38 24.79
N LYS A 140 30.01 -18.27 23.88
CA LYS A 140 30.48 -16.99 23.33
C LYS A 140 29.36 -16.24 22.61
N ASN A 141 28.62 -16.92 21.73
CA ASN A 141 27.49 -16.30 21.00
C ASN A 141 26.35 -15.87 21.93
N GLU A 142 26.07 -16.64 22.98
CA GLU A 142 25.07 -16.27 23.98
C GLU A 142 25.50 -15.03 24.79
N ALA A 143 26.75 -15.00 25.25
CA ALA A 143 27.34 -13.86 25.93
C ALA A 143 27.33 -12.60 25.05
N LEU A 144 27.62 -12.71 23.76
CA LEU A 144 27.56 -11.59 22.80
C LEU A 144 26.12 -11.07 22.61
N LYS A 145 25.13 -11.95 22.46
CA LYS A 145 23.72 -11.56 22.38
C LYS A 145 23.25 -10.86 23.66
N GLN A 146 23.69 -11.36 24.82
CA GLN A 146 23.40 -10.76 26.10
C GLN A 146 24.06 -9.38 26.25
N LEU A 147 25.33 -9.27 25.88
CA LEU A 147 26.10 -8.04 25.90
C LEU A 147 25.47 -6.96 25.03
N GLN A 148 24.95 -7.31 23.85
CA GLN A 148 24.25 -6.37 22.97
C GLN A 148 23.05 -5.69 23.67
N VAL A 149 22.28 -6.44 24.45
CA VAL A 149 21.14 -5.89 25.21
C VAL A 149 21.64 -5.00 26.35
N VAL A 150 22.65 -5.44 27.10
CA VAL A 150 23.24 -4.69 28.22
C VAL A 150 23.85 -3.37 27.74
N GLU A 151 24.60 -3.38 26.64
CA GLU A 151 25.21 -2.19 26.05
C GLU A 151 24.16 -1.21 25.54
N ALA A 152 23.04 -1.68 24.99
CA ALA A 152 21.93 -0.81 24.58
C ALA A 152 21.26 -0.11 25.79
N PHE A 153 21.14 -0.79 26.94
CA PHE A 153 20.66 -0.14 28.17
C PHE A 153 21.72 0.81 28.76
N ARG A 154 23.01 0.45 28.67
CA ARG A 154 24.10 1.30 29.14
C ARG A 154 24.23 2.59 28.32
N SER A 155 24.08 2.52 27.01
CA SER A 155 24.08 3.70 26.13
C SER A 155 22.86 4.60 26.36
N SER A 156 21.74 4.03 26.80
CA SER A 156 20.50 4.76 27.10
C SER A 156 20.26 5.00 28.60
N ARG A 157 21.27 4.89 29.46
CA ARG A 157 21.17 4.95 30.93
C ARG A 157 20.50 6.22 31.47
N ASN A 158 20.63 7.34 30.76
CA ASN A 158 20.01 8.62 31.16
C ASN A 158 18.52 8.72 30.81
N ILE A 159 18.04 7.89 29.88
CA ILE A 159 16.67 7.94 29.34
C ILE A 159 15.86 6.75 29.82
N ASN A 160 16.45 5.55 29.88
CA ASN A 160 15.75 4.31 30.17
C ASN A 160 16.36 3.61 31.38
N LYS A 161 15.50 3.02 32.20
CA LYS A 161 15.92 2.11 33.28
C LYS A 161 15.38 0.69 33.04
N PRO A 162 16.16 -0.38 33.34
CA PRO A 162 15.73 -1.76 33.12
C PRO A 162 14.40 -2.12 33.80
N GLU A 163 14.16 -1.61 35.00
CA GLU A 163 12.96 -1.89 35.81
C GLU A 163 11.66 -1.37 35.18
N TRP A 164 11.71 -0.42 34.24
CA TRP A 164 10.53 0.12 33.54
C TRP A 164 9.87 -0.89 32.57
N MET A 165 10.51 -2.03 32.33
CA MET A 165 9.86 -3.14 31.63
C MET A 165 8.74 -3.79 32.47
N ILE A 166 8.71 -3.50 33.78
CA ILE A 166 7.66 -3.89 34.71
C ILE A 166 6.73 -2.69 34.92
N MET A 167 5.46 -2.85 34.56
CA MET A 167 4.46 -1.80 34.57
C MET A 167 3.76 -1.74 35.93
N LYS A 168 3.77 -0.57 36.57
CA LYS A 168 2.94 -0.26 37.76
C LYS A 168 1.63 0.45 37.38
N VAL A 169 1.63 1.14 36.24
CA VAL A 169 0.49 1.94 35.74
C VAL A 169 0.29 1.66 34.26
N ILE A 170 -0.94 1.40 33.83
CA ILE A 170 -1.29 1.15 32.42
C ILE A 170 -2.04 2.36 31.85
N PRO A 171 -1.57 2.96 30.75
CA PRO A 171 -2.31 4.02 30.08
C PRO A 171 -3.57 3.48 29.37
N VAL A 172 -4.64 4.26 29.42
CA VAL A 172 -5.92 3.96 28.76
C VAL A 172 -6.08 4.85 27.54
N ILE A 173 -6.31 4.24 26.39
CA ILE A 173 -6.53 4.93 25.12
C ILE A 173 -7.79 5.82 25.19
N PRO A 174 -7.77 7.01 24.56
CA PRO A 174 -8.91 7.92 24.53
C PRO A 174 -10.20 7.25 24.02
N PRO A 175 -11.37 7.59 24.57
CA PRO A 175 -12.64 6.92 24.29
C PRO A 175 -13.05 6.97 22.81
N ASP A 176 -12.73 8.04 22.09
CA ASP A 176 -13.09 8.17 20.67
C ASP A 176 -12.33 7.19 19.76
N LEU A 177 -11.19 6.66 20.22
CA LEU A 177 -10.45 5.61 19.51
C LEU A 177 -10.95 4.20 19.83
N ARG A 178 -11.85 4.07 20.82
CA ARG A 178 -12.52 2.82 21.25
C ARG A 178 -14.04 3.05 21.40
N PRO A 179 -14.73 3.49 20.34
CA PRO A 179 -16.09 3.98 20.44
C PRO A 179 -17.09 2.89 20.84
N LEU A 180 -18.19 3.34 21.43
CA LEU A 180 -19.39 2.55 21.67
C LEU A 180 -20.50 3.19 20.82
N VAL A 181 -20.82 2.57 19.70
CA VAL A 181 -21.73 3.14 18.69
C VAL A 181 -23.09 2.48 18.84
N PRO A 182 -24.17 3.24 19.09
CA PRO A 182 -25.52 2.68 19.07
C PRO A 182 -25.87 2.24 17.65
N LEU A 183 -26.43 1.05 17.52
CA LEU A 183 -27.01 0.52 16.30
C LEU A 183 -28.54 0.59 16.38
N ASP A 184 -29.20 0.51 15.24
CA ASP A 184 -30.65 0.43 15.17
C ASP A 184 -31.16 -0.80 15.96
N GLY A 185 -32.24 -0.63 16.72
CA GLY A 185 -32.80 -1.68 17.58
C GLY A 185 -32.19 -1.76 18.99
N GLY A 186 -31.55 -0.68 19.48
CA GLY A 186 -31.09 -0.57 20.87
C GLY A 186 -29.84 -1.39 21.21
N ARG A 187 -29.19 -2.00 20.21
CA ARG A 187 -27.92 -2.71 20.36
C ARG A 187 -26.75 -1.74 20.32
N PHE A 188 -25.62 -2.12 20.90
CA PHE A 188 -24.38 -1.34 20.85
C PHE A 188 -23.26 -2.13 20.18
N ALA A 189 -22.60 -1.51 19.22
CA ALA A 189 -21.32 -1.99 18.70
C ALA A 189 -20.20 -1.50 19.62
N THR A 190 -19.48 -2.44 20.23
CA THR A 190 -18.35 -2.15 21.12
C THR A 190 -17.03 -2.51 20.45
N SER A 191 -15.99 -1.73 20.74
CA SER A 191 -14.61 -2.12 20.38
C SER A 191 -14.12 -3.25 21.29
N ASP A 192 -13.48 -4.27 20.72
CA ASP A 192 -12.81 -5.37 21.45
C ASP A 192 -11.88 -4.89 22.57
N LEU A 193 -11.24 -3.72 22.40
CA LEU A 193 -10.36 -3.12 23.42
C LEU A 193 -11.12 -2.78 24.71
N ASN A 194 -12.39 -2.39 24.62
CA ASN A 194 -13.19 -2.07 25.80
C ASN A 194 -13.41 -3.30 26.67
N ASP A 195 -13.57 -4.49 26.07
CA ASP A 195 -13.73 -5.74 26.82
C ASP A 195 -12.42 -6.16 27.48
N LEU A 196 -11.29 -5.97 26.81
CA LEU A 196 -9.96 -6.22 27.38
C LEU A 196 -9.67 -5.27 28.55
N TYR A 197 -9.93 -3.96 28.41
CA TYR A 197 -9.79 -2.99 29.50
C TYR A 197 -10.73 -3.32 30.67
N ARG A 198 -11.98 -3.69 30.39
CA ARG A 198 -12.94 -4.09 31.43
C ARG A 198 -12.42 -5.27 32.24
N ARG A 199 -11.84 -6.30 31.58
CA ARG A 199 -11.24 -7.45 32.27
C ARG A 199 -10.11 -7.03 33.20
N VAL A 200 -9.19 -6.18 32.74
CA VAL A 200 -8.07 -5.68 33.57
C VAL A 200 -8.60 -4.93 34.80
N ILE A 201 -9.56 -4.03 34.62
CA ILE A 201 -10.14 -3.24 35.72
C ILE A 201 -10.84 -4.13 36.75
N ILE A 202 -11.65 -5.09 36.29
CA ILE A 202 -12.37 -6.02 37.19
C ILE A 202 -11.38 -6.85 38.01
N ARG A 203 -10.34 -7.41 37.36
CA ARG A 203 -9.31 -8.20 38.04
C ARG A 203 -8.50 -7.37 39.03
N ASN A 204 -8.11 -6.16 38.64
CA ASN A 204 -7.35 -5.25 39.51
C ASN A 204 -8.16 -4.85 40.75
N ASN A 205 -9.43 -4.49 40.59
CA ASN A 205 -10.31 -4.13 41.71
C ASN A 205 -10.62 -5.34 42.61
N ARG A 206 -10.78 -6.53 42.03
CA ARG A 206 -10.97 -7.78 42.79
C ARG A 206 -9.73 -8.10 43.62
N LEU A 207 -8.54 -8.00 43.03
CA LEU A 207 -7.28 -8.21 43.74
C LEU A 207 -7.10 -7.22 44.89
N LYS A 208 -7.45 -5.94 44.68
CA LYS A 208 -7.42 -4.92 45.75
C LYS A 208 -8.27 -5.35 46.95
N ARG A 209 -9.53 -5.72 46.71
CA ARG A 209 -10.46 -6.17 47.77
C ARG A 209 -9.96 -7.42 48.49
N LEU A 210 -9.36 -8.37 47.77
CA LEU A 210 -8.81 -9.58 48.37
C LEU A 210 -7.61 -9.29 49.28
N MET A 211 -6.77 -8.31 48.93
CA MET A 211 -5.69 -7.85 49.81
C MET A 211 -6.22 -7.14 51.04
N ASP A 212 -7.23 -6.28 50.89
CA ASP A 212 -7.84 -5.55 52.01
C ASP A 212 -8.44 -6.51 53.06
N ILE A 213 -9.00 -7.65 52.61
CA ILE A 213 -9.57 -8.70 53.47
C ILE A 213 -8.49 -9.68 53.98
N LYS A 214 -7.23 -9.54 53.56
CA LYS A 214 -6.13 -10.48 53.85
C LYS A 214 -6.50 -11.93 53.52
N ALA A 215 -7.01 -12.13 52.30
CA ALA A 215 -7.35 -13.46 51.81
C ALA A 215 -6.11 -14.39 51.76
N PRO A 216 -6.28 -15.73 51.85
CA PRO A 216 -5.18 -16.68 51.77
C PRO A 216 -4.30 -16.53 50.53
N ASP A 217 -3.00 -16.81 50.67
CA ASP A 217 -1.99 -16.58 49.62
C ASP A 217 -2.27 -17.35 48.32
N VAL A 218 -2.84 -18.56 48.40
CA VAL A 218 -3.20 -19.34 47.21
C VAL A 218 -4.20 -18.58 46.33
N ILE A 219 -5.19 -17.92 46.95
CA ILE A 219 -6.20 -17.13 46.24
C ILE A 219 -5.57 -15.85 45.66
N LEU A 220 -4.71 -15.19 46.45
CA LEU A 220 -3.99 -14.00 46.00
C LEU A 220 -3.06 -14.30 44.82
N ARG A 221 -2.31 -15.40 44.85
CA ARG A 221 -1.43 -15.84 43.74
C ARG A 221 -2.24 -16.09 42.48
N ASN A 222 -3.38 -16.78 42.58
CA ASN A 222 -4.24 -17.01 41.42
C ASN A 222 -4.77 -15.68 40.83
N GLU A 223 -5.22 -14.73 41.66
CA GLU A 223 -5.74 -13.46 41.16
C GLU A 223 -4.62 -12.56 40.60
N LYS A 224 -3.41 -12.59 41.17
CA LYS A 224 -2.20 -11.94 40.60
C LYS A 224 -1.85 -12.51 39.22
N ARG A 225 -1.86 -13.84 39.06
CA ARG A 225 -1.67 -14.52 37.76
C ARG A 225 -2.74 -14.11 36.75
N MET A 226 -4.01 -14.09 37.17
CA MET A 226 -5.13 -13.69 36.31
C MET A 226 -5.03 -12.21 35.87
N LEU A 227 -4.51 -11.33 36.72
CA LEU A 227 -4.25 -9.94 36.37
C LEU A 227 -3.13 -9.83 35.33
N GLN A 228 -1.99 -10.52 35.53
CA GLN A 228 -0.90 -10.59 34.55
C GLN A 228 -1.42 -11.07 33.19
N GLU A 229 -2.20 -12.14 33.17
CA GLU A 229 -2.81 -12.68 31.94
C GLU A 229 -3.79 -11.71 31.27
N ALA A 230 -4.56 -10.93 32.03
CA ALA A 230 -5.49 -9.95 31.49
C ALA A 230 -4.75 -8.79 30.81
N VAL A 231 -3.63 -8.34 31.41
CA VAL A 231 -2.77 -7.30 30.83
C VAL A 231 -2.02 -7.82 29.60
N ASP A 232 -1.53 -9.06 29.64
CA ASP A 232 -0.93 -9.74 28.50
C ASP A 232 -1.89 -9.73 27.30
N SER A 233 -3.16 -10.12 27.51
CA SER A 233 -4.17 -10.12 26.46
C SER A 233 -4.55 -8.72 25.96
N LEU A 234 -4.47 -7.68 26.79
CA LEU A 234 -4.69 -6.29 26.36
C LEU A 234 -3.62 -5.85 25.35
N PHE A 235 -2.35 -6.15 25.63
CA PHE A 235 -1.23 -5.75 24.78
C PHE A 235 -1.06 -6.67 23.57
N ASP A 236 -1.05 -7.98 23.75
CA ASP A 236 -0.90 -8.96 22.67
C ASP A 236 -1.63 -10.29 22.99
N ASN A 237 -2.88 -10.39 22.53
CA ASN A 237 -3.70 -11.59 22.70
C ASN A 237 -3.25 -12.77 21.80
N SER A 238 -2.51 -12.48 20.72
CA SER A 238 -2.14 -13.47 19.71
C SER A 238 -0.97 -14.38 20.12
N ARG A 239 -0.11 -13.92 21.06
CA ARG A 239 1.07 -14.67 21.53
C ARG A 239 0.76 -15.64 22.67
N LYS A 240 -0.50 -15.68 23.13
CA LYS A 240 -0.94 -16.61 24.18
C LYS A 240 -1.39 -17.93 23.56
N SER A 241 -1.13 -19.04 24.25
CA SER A 241 -1.53 -20.39 23.81
C SER A 241 -3.05 -20.54 23.70
N SER A 242 -3.81 -19.87 24.57
CA SER A 242 -5.27 -19.77 24.50
C SER A 242 -5.67 -18.28 24.46
N ALA A 243 -5.93 -17.79 23.24
CA ALA A 243 -6.39 -16.42 23.04
C ALA A 243 -7.78 -16.23 23.65
N ILE A 244 -8.01 -15.07 24.26
CA ILE A 244 -9.33 -14.71 24.77
C ILE A 244 -10.27 -14.46 23.58
N LYS A 245 -11.44 -15.09 23.63
CA LYS A 245 -12.46 -15.03 22.57
C LYS A 245 -13.73 -14.30 23.03
N THR A 246 -14.48 -13.81 22.04
CA THR A 246 -15.85 -13.30 22.17
C THR A 246 -16.83 -14.45 22.39
N GLU A 247 -18.09 -14.12 22.71
CA GLU A 247 -19.21 -15.08 22.74
C GLU A 247 -19.39 -15.81 21.39
N SER A 248 -19.05 -15.14 20.29
CA SER A 248 -19.02 -15.69 18.93
C SER A 248 -17.75 -16.51 18.60
N ASN A 249 -16.97 -16.93 19.61
CA ASN A 249 -15.76 -17.73 19.48
C ASN A 249 -14.66 -17.10 18.58
N ARG A 250 -14.71 -15.79 18.34
CA ARG A 250 -13.68 -15.02 17.62
C ARG A 250 -12.65 -14.48 18.62
N PRO A 251 -11.33 -14.56 18.36
CA PRO A 251 -10.35 -13.93 19.23
C PRO A 251 -10.54 -12.40 19.26
N LEU A 252 -10.44 -11.81 20.46
CA LEU A 252 -10.46 -10.36 20.63
C LEU A 252 -9.20 -9.72 20.03
N LYS A 253 -9.36 -8.61 19.31
CA LYS A 253 -8.23 -7.83 18.79
C LYS A 253 -7.56 -7.03 19.89
N SER A 254 -6.27 -7.29 20.12
CA SER A 254 -5.44 -6.55 21.08
C SER A 254 -4.90 -5.23 20.52
N LEU A 255 -4.17 -4.47 21.33
CA LEU A 255 -3.45 -3.26 20.89
C LEU A 255 -2.45 -3.57 19.77
N SER A 256 -1.68 -4.64 19.91
CA SER A 256 -0.71 -5.07 18.90
C SER A 256 -1.40 -5.48 17.59
N ASP A 257 -2.51 -6.22 17.68
CA ASP A 257 -3.26 -6.68 16.50
C ASP A 257 -3.92 -5.54 15.74
N SER A 258 -4.26 -4.45 16.43
CA SER A 258 -4.80 -3.25 15.80
C SER A 258 -3.76 -2.54 14.93
N LEU A 259 -2.47 -2.67 15.26
CA LEU A 259 -1.38 -2.04 14.51
C LEU A 259 -0.86 -2.94 13.39
N LYS A 260 -0.65 -4.23 13.66
CA LYS A 260 0.02 -5.18 12.75
C LYS A 260 -0.93 -5.87 11.76
N GLY A 261 -0.36 -6.48 10.73
CA GLY A 261 -1.10 -7.30 9.76
C GLY A 261 -1.71 -6.53 8.58
N LYS A 262 -2.41 -7.24 7.68
CA LYS A 262 -3.03 -6.65 6.47
C LYS A 262 -4.16 -5.68 6.81
N GLN A 263 -4.97 -6.02 7.81
CA GLN A 263 -6.04 -5.16 8.34
C GLN A 263 -5.55 -4.20 9.45
N GLY A 264 -4.25 -4.17 9.72
CA GLY A 264 -3.66 -3.28 10.71
C GLY A 264 -3.60 -1.84 10.23
N ARG A 265 -3.47 -0.90 11.16
CA ARG A 265 -3.42 0.54 10.87
C ARG A 265 -2.37 0.92 9.83
N PHE A 266 -1.17 0.33 9.87
CA PHE A 266 -0.09 0.68 8.93
C PHE A 266 -0.45 0.39 7.47
N ARG A 267 -0.93 -0.82 7.17
CA ARG A 267 -1.24 -1.21 5.78
C ARG A 267 -2.58 -0.66 5.32
N GLN A 268 -3.62 -0.76 6.14
CA GLN A 268 -4.98 -0.46 5.71
C GLN A 268 -5.33 1.03 5.78
N ASN A 269 -4.75 1.80 6.72
CA ASN A 269 -5.16 3.20 6.97
C ASN A 269 -4.07 4.23 6.69
N LEU A 270 -2.79 3.89 6.89
CA LEU A 270 -1.69 4.81 6.60
C LEU A 270 -1.28 4.74 5.12
N LEU A 271 -1.03 3.53 4.61
CA LEU A 271 -0.70 3.32 3.19
C LEU A 271 -1.96 3.30 2.32
N GLY A 272 -2.97 2.53 2.72
CA GLY A 272 -4.30 2.59 2.11
C GLY A 272 -5.10 3.76 2.66
N LYS A 273 -5.56 4.67 1.81
CA LYS A 273 -6.53 5.70 2.19
C LYS A 273 -7.63 5.78 1.17
N ARG A 274 -8.85 5.95 1.65
CA ARG A 274 -9.95 6.42 0.79
C ARG A 274 -9.73 7.91 0.58
N VAL A 275 -9.86 8.34 -0.67
CA VAL A 275 -9.57 9.72 -1.08
C VAL A 275 -10.84 10.28 -1.70
N ASP A 276 -11.18 11.51 -1.31
CA ASP A 276 -12.27 12.28 -1.93
C ASP A 276 -11.89 12.69 -3.36
N TYR A 277 -12.82 13.30 -4.10
CA TYR A 277 -12.61 13.69 -5.51
C TYR A 277 -12.17 12.52 -6.40
N SER A 278 -12.78 11.36 -6.15
CA SER A 278 -12.60 10.16 -6.94
C SER A 278 -13.94 9.61 -7.41
N ALA A 279 -13.91 8.97 -8.58
CA ALA A 279 -15.06 8.30 -9.16
C ALA A 279 -14.63 6.94 -9.75
N ARG A 280 -15.60 6.08 -10.07
CA ARG A 280 -15.36 4.82 -10.76
C ARG A 280 -16.48 4.57 -11.75
N SER A 281 -16.13 4.10 -12.95
CA SER A 281 -17.11 3.58 -13.91
C SER A 281 -16.48 2.55 -14.83
N VAL A 282 -17.32 1.87 -15.60
CA VAL A 282 -16.94 0.93 -16.65
C VAL A 282 -16.29 1.70 -17.79
N ILE A 283 -15.26 1.09 -18.40
CA ILE A 283 -14.60 1.66 -19.58
C ILE A 283 -15.20 1.14 -20.87
N VAL A 284 -15.25 2.00 -21.88
CA VAL A 284 -15.65 1.70 -23.25
C VAL A 284 -14.64 2.28 -24.22
N VAL A 285 -14.63 1.77 -25.45
CA VAL A 285 -13.70 2.22 -26.48
C VAL A 285 -14.04 3.63 -26.97
N GLY A 286 -13.03 4.51 -27.03
CA GLY A 286 -13.14 5.85 -27.62
C GLY A 286 -12.17 6.01 -28.79
N PRO A 287 -12.50 5.49 -30.00
CA PRO A 287 -11.56 5.46 -31.13
C PRO A 287 -11.23 6.85 -31.66
N GLU A 288 -12.15 7.82 -31.54
CA GLU A 288 -11.99 9.20 -32.00
C GLU A 288 -11.16 10.09 -31.05
N LEU A 289 -10.86 9.60 -29.84
CA LEU A 289 -10.05 10.34 -28.88
C LEU A 289 -8.60 10.39 -29.33
N LYS A 290 -7.88 11.42 -28.90
CA LYS A 290 -6.42 11.50 -29.03
C LYS A 290 -5.73 10.72 -27.91
N MET A 291 -4.46 10.38 -28.09
CA MET A 291 -3.69 9.61 -27.11
C MET A 291 -3.61 10.26 -25.71
N ASN A 292 -3.70 11.58 -25.64
CA ASN A 292 -3.70 12.33 -24.37
C ASN A 292 -5.10 12.60 -23.80
N GLU A 293 -6.17 12.20 -24.48
CA GLU A 293 -7.54 12.51 -24.10
C GLU A 293 -8.26 11.29 -23.50
N CYS A 294 -9.22 11.54 -22.61
CA CYS A 294 -10.18 10.53 -22.15
C CYS A 294 -11.59 11.10 -22.16
N GLY A 295 -12.61 10.29 -22.46
CA GLY A 295 -13.99 10.72 -22.36
C GLY A 295 -14.53 10.55 -20.94
N LEU A 296 -14.98 11.64 -20.33
CA LEU A 296 -15.56 11.66 -18.98
C LEU A 296 -17.06 11.97 -19.05
N PRO A 297 -17.93 11.12 -18.46
CA PRO A 297 -19.37 11.38 -18.38
C PRO A 297 -19.72 12.72 -17.73
N LYS A 298 -20.66 13.46 -18.32
CA LYS A 298 -21.15 14.76 -17.81
C LYS A 298 -21.53 14.73 -16.33
N ASP A 299 -22.30 13.73 -15.92
CA ASP A 299 -22.76 13.56 -14.54
C ASP A 299 -21.60 13.33 -13.55
N MET A 300 -20.63 12.52 -13.96
CA MET A 300 -19.45 12.23 -13.15
C MET A 300 -18.56 13.48 -13.03
N ALA A 301 -18.35 14.18 -14.13
CA ALA A 301 -17.55 15.39 -14.18
C ALA A 301 -18.18 16.52 -13.33
N ALA A 302 -19.50 16.71 -13.39
CA ALA A 302 -20.19 17.70 -12.58
C ALA A 302 -19.98 17.50 -11.07
N GLU A 303 -19.96 16.23 -10.63
CA GLU A 303 -19.79 15.92 -9.21
C GLU A 303 -18.32 15.97 -8.75
N LEU A 304 -17.38 15.55 -9.60
CA LEU A 304 -15.93 15.68 -9.34
C LEU A 304 -15.50 17.16 -9.26
N TYR A 305 -15.98 17.99 -10.18
CA TYR A 305 -15.57 19.40 -10.30
C TYR A 305 -16.48 20.37 -9.52
N LYS A 306 -17.37 19.85 -8.67
CA LYS A 306 -18.41 20.62 -7.97
C LYS A 306 -17.92 21.91 -7.29
N PRO A 307 -16.81 21.92 -6.51
CA PRO A 307 -16.32 23.15 -5.89
C PRO A 307 -15.81 24.18 -6.90
N PHE A 308 -15.20 23.72 -7.99
CA PHE A 308 -14.67 24.59 -9.04
C PHE A 308 -15.79 25.27 -9.82
N ILE A 309 -16.86 24.52 -10.13
CA ILE A 309 -18.08 25.06 -10.75
C ILE A 309 -18.70 26.13 -9.85
N ILE A 310 -18.87 25.84 -8.55
CA ILE A 310 -19.45 26.79 -7.59
C ILE A 310 -18.63 28.08 -7.54
N ARG A 311 -17.30 27.98 -7.51
CA ARG A 311 -16.41 29.15 -7.53
C ARG A 311 -16.60 29.97 -8.81
N LYS A 312 -16.65 29.32 -9.97
CA LYS A 312 -16.80 30.01 -11.27
C LYS A 312 -18.19 30.63 -11.47
N LEU A 313 -19.25 30.04 -10.94
CA LEU A 313 -20.59 30.62 -10.92
C LEU A 313 -20.66 31.94 -10.14
N ILE A 314 -19.95 32.02 -9.02
CA ILE A 314 -19.86 33.23 -8.20
C ILE A 314 -18.98 34.29 -8.88
N GLU A 315 -17.82 33.88 -9.42
CA GLU A 315 -16.88 34.76 -10.12
C GLU A 315 -17.50 35.43 -11.35
N ARG A 316 -18.36 34.70 -12.09
CA ARG A 316 -19.11 35.24 -13.24
C ARG A 316 -20.35 36.06 -12.85
N GLY A 317 -20.67 36.18 -11.56
CA GLY A 317 -21.82 36.96 -11.08
C GLY A 317 -23.19 36.32 -11.33
N ILE A 318 -23.25 35.06 -11.78
CA ILE A 318 -24.52 34.32 -12.02
C ILE A 318 -25.25 34.09 -10.70
N VAL A 319 -24.50 33.86 -9.62
CA VAL A 319 -25.05 33.61 -8.29
C VAL A 319 -24.26 34.35 -7.22
N LYS A 320 -24.96 34.93 -6.24
CA LYS A 320 -24.33 35.66 -5.12
C LYS A 320 -23.90 34.79 -3.94
N THR A 321 -24.54 33.63 -3.72
CA THR A 321 -24.31 32.78 -2.54
C THR A 321 -23.95 31.34 -2.90
N VAL A 322 -23.11 30.71 -2.07
CA VAL A 322 -22.71 29.31 -2.21
C VAL A 322 -23.90 28.36 -2.16
N LYS A 323 -24.90 28.62 -1.30
CA LYS A 323 -26.10 27.78 -1.18
C LYS A 323 -26.93 27.78 -2.47
N SER A 324 -27.12 28.93 -3.08
CA SER A 324 -27.85 29.03 -4.36
C SER A 324 -27.05 28.36 -5.49
N ALA A 325 -25.72 28.55 -5.52
CA ALA A 325 -24.87 27.90 -6.52
C ALA A 325 -24.93 26.38 -6.39
N LYS A 326 -24.89 25.85 -5.16
CA LYS A 326 -25.05 24.42 -4.89
C LYS A 326 -26.38 23.89 -5.43
N LYS A 327 -27.49 24.61 -5.22
CA LYS A 327 -28.81 24.20 -5.76
C LYS A 327 -28.83 24.15 -7.30
N ILE A 328 -28.20 25.10 -7.97
CA ILE A 328 -28.10 25.11 -9.45
C ILE A 328 -27.29 23.91 -9.95
N VAL A 329 -26.17 23.61 -9.28
CA VAL A 329 -25.34 22.45 -9.62
C VAL A 329 -26.08 21.13 -9.36
N ASP A 330 -26.76 21.00 -8.22
CA ASP A 330 -27.55 19.81 -7.87
C ASP A 330 -28.73 19.60 -8.85
N ARG A 331 -29.28 20.69 -9.41
CA ARG A 331 -30.33 20.65 -10.47
C ARG A 331 -29.80 20.41 -11.87
N LYS A 332 -28.47 20.46 -12.07
CA LYS A 332 -27.80 20.25 -13.36
C LYS A 332 -28.32 21.16 -14.49
N GLU A 333 -28.47 22.45 -14.19
CA GLU A 333 -28.90 23.44 -15.20
C GLU A 333 -27.88 23.55 -16.36
N PRO A 334 -28.30 23.88 -17.60
CA PRO A 334 -27.42 23.91 -18.77
C PRO A 334 -26.14 24.75 -18.60
N VAL A 335 -26.26 25.89 -17.91
CA VAL A 335 -25.15 26.82 -17.61
C VAL A 335 -23.98 26.13 -16.88
N VAL A 336 -24.26 25.07 -16.12
CA VAL A 336 -23.24 24.29 -15.41
C VAL A 336 -22.31 23.58 -16.39
N TYR A 337 -22.83 23.05 -17.50
CA TYR A 337 -22.03 22.29 -18.46
C TYR A 337 -21.09 23.20 -19.27
N ASP A 338 -21.52 24.41 -19.60
CA ASP A 338 -20.69 25.41 -20.29
C ASP A 338 -19.50 25.84 -19.41
N ILE A 339 -19.75 26.02 -18.11
CA ILE A 339 -18.68 26.32 -17.14
C ILE A 339 -17.77 25.12 -16.95
N LEU A 340 -18.34 23.92 -16.87
CA LEU A 340 -17.59 22.69 -16.69
C LEU A 340 -16.62 22.44 -17.84
N GLU A 341 -17.04 22.64 -19.09
CA GLU A 341 -16.14 22.51 -20.25
C GLU A 341 -14.96 23.48 -20.16
N TYR A 342 -15.20 24.71 -19.70
CA TYR A 342 -14.13 25.68 -19.49
C TYR A 342 -13.19 25.29 -18.34
N VAL A 343 -13.73 24.80 -17.22
CA VAL A 343 -12.95 24.38 -16.03
C VAL A 343 -12.09 23.15 -16.31
N MET A 344 -12.56 22.24 -17.17
CA MET A 344 -11.83 21.02 -17.51
C MET A 344 -10.64 21.28 -18.43
N LYS A 345 -10.66 22.36 -19.24
CA LYS A 345 -9.55 22.70 -20.15
C LYS A 345 -8.28 23.00 -19.34
N GLY A 346 -7.21 22.24 -19.60
CA GLY A 346 -5.95 22.37 -18.87
C GLY A 346 -5.98 21.77 -17.46
N HIS A 347 -6.99 20.97 -17.13
CA HIS A 347 -7.10 20.26 -15.86
C HIS A 347 -7.19 18.75 -16.12
N PRO A 348 -6.06 18.00 -16.08
CA PRO A 348 -6.07 16.58 -16.35
C PRO A 348 -6.72 15.78 -15.22
N VAL A 349 -7.14 14.56 -15.54
CA VAL A 349 -7.62 13.56 -14.58
C VAL A 349 -6.69 12.34 -14.63
N MET A 350 -6.49 11.70 -13.49
CA MET A 350 -5.72 10.46 -13.42
C MET A 350 -6.67 9.26 -13.51
N LEU A 351 -6.41 8.37 -14.47
CA LEU A 351 -7.08 7.08 -14.56
C LEU A 351 -6.21 6.00 -13.93
N ASN A 352 -6.82 5.10 -13.17
CA ASN A 352 -6.17 3.98 -12.52
C ASN A 352 -7.01 2.71 -12.68
N ARG A 353 -6.36 1.61 -13.09
CA ARG A 353 -6.96 0.27 -13.07
C ARG A 353 -6.34 -0.57 -11.96
N ALA A 354 -7.20 -1.14 -11.12
CA ALA A 354 -6.78 -2.09 -10.10
C ALA A 354 -6.84 -3.53 -10.66
N PRO A 355 -5.83 -4.38 -10.40
CA PRO A 355 -4.61 -4.13 -9.64
C PRO A 355 -3.52 -3.37 -10.42
N THR A 356 -2.86 -2.41 -9.77
CA THR A 356 -1.75 -1.65 -10.36
C THR A 356 -0.44 -2.43 -10.22
N LEU A 357 0.07 -2.99 -11.32
CA LEU A 357 1.31 -3.79 -11.32
C LEU A 357 2.57 -2.97 -11.52
N HIS A 358 2.47 -1.87 -12.26
CA HIS A 358 3.59 -1.00 -12.61
C HIS A 358 3.11 0.44 -12.79
N ARG A 359 4.04 1.39 -12.89
CA ARG A 359 3.73 2.83 -12.97
C ARG A 359 2.72 3.20 -14.07
N LEU A 360 2.76 2.51 -15.22
CA LEU A 360 1.85 2.79 -16.35
C LEU A 360 0.38 2.39 -16.09
N GLY A 361 0.09 1.73 -14.96
CA GLY A 361 -1.29 1.47 -14.53
C GLY A 361 -1.98 2.69 -13.93
N ILE A 362 -1.27 3.82 -13.82
CA ILE A 362 -1.82 5.15 -13.50
C ILE A 362 -1.28 6.14 -14.52
N GLN A 363 -2.17 6.79 -15.27
CA GLN A 363 -1.80 7.82 -16.25
C GLN A 363 -2.78 8.99 -16.19
N ALA A 364 -2.31 10.17 -16.58
CA ALA A 364 -3.10 11.36 -16.68
C ALA A 364 -3.61 11.57 -18.11
N PHE A 365 -4.86 12.03 -18.23
CA PHE A 365 -5.51 12.34 -19.49
C PHE A 365 -6.24 13.68 -19.38
N GLN A 366 -6.29 14.41 -20.49
CA GLN A 366 -7.13 15.58 -20.63
C GLN A 366 -8.58 15.12 -20.83
N PRO A 367 -9.51 15.44 -19.92
CA PRO A 367 -10.86 14.94 -20.02
C PRO A 367 -11.67 15.72 -21.07
N LYS A 368 -12.44 14.99 -21.88
CA LYS A 368 -13.43 15.51 -22.82
C LYS A 368 -14.82 15.09 -22.34
N LEU A 369 -15.76 16.02 -22.33
CA LEU A 369 -17.13 15.73 -21.91
C LEU A 369 -17.81 14.81 -22.92
N ILE A 370 -18.39 13.72 -22.43
CA ILE A 370 -19.17 12.77 -23.23
C ILE A 370 -20.54 12.53 -22.60
N GLU A 371 -21.48 12.11 -23.44
CA GLU A 371 -22.78 11.62 -23.00
C GLU A 371 -22.68 10.18 -22.49
N GLY A 372 -23.62 9.79 -21.62
CA GLY A 372 -23.69 8.46 -21.04
C GLY A 372 -23.05 8.36 -19.66
N LYS A 373 -22.67 7.13 -19.26
CA LYS A 373 -22.17 6.82 -17.91
C LYS A 373 -20.82 6.11 -17.89
N ALA A 374 -20.35 5.62 -19.03
CA ALA A 374 -19.09 4.90 -19.17
C ALA A 374 -17.95 5.84 -19.53
N ILE A 375 -16.73 5.54 -19.08
CA ILE A 375 -15.53 6.31 -19.40
C ILE A 375 -15.02 5.83 -20.76
N GLN A 376 -14.75 6.74 -21.69
CA GLN A 376 -14.10 6.36 -22.94
C GLN A 376 -12.59 6.42 -22.79
N LEU A 377 -11.92 5.32 -23.14
CA LEU A 377 -10.47 5.21 -23.13
C LEU A 377 -9.93 5.06 -24.55
N HIS A 378 -8.77 5.64 -24.78
CA HIS A 378 -8.03 5.48 -26.01
C HIS A 378 -7.56 4.02 -26.21
N PRO A 379 -7.79 3.37 -27.38
CA PRO A 379 -7.45 1.95 -27.57
C PRO A 379 -5.97 1.60 -27.35
N LEU A 380 -5.05 2.51 -27.71
CA LEU A 380 -3.61 2.27 -27.53
C LEU A 380 -3.15 2.36 -26.07
N ALA A 381 -3.96 2.94 -25.17
CA ALA A 381 -3.66 2.99 -23.74
C ALA A 381 -4.02 1.67 -23.03
N CYS A 382 -4.86 0.82 -23.63
CA CYS A 382 -5.33 -0.43 -23.02
C CYS A 382 -4.17 -1.37 -22.66
N THR A 383 -3.13 -1.46 -23.50
CA THR A 383 -1.96 -2.30 -23.23
C THR A 383 -1.20 -1.85 -21.97
N ALA A 384 -1.12 -0.54 -21.74
CA ALA A 384 -0.49 0.04 -20.56
C ALA A 384 -1.32 -0.22 -19.29
N PHE A 385 -2.65 -0.18 -19.37
CA PHE A 385 -3.51 -0.53 -18.23
C PHE A 385 -3.73 -2.04 -18.07
N ASN A 386 -3.26 -2.85 -19.02
CA ASN A 386 -3.60 -4.26 -19.19
C ASN A 386 -5.13 -4.50 -19.28
N ALA A 387 -5.87 -3.51 -19.79
CA ALA A 387 -7.32 -3.43 -19.75
C ALA A 387 -7.97 -3.93 -21.05
N ASP A 388 -9.20 -4.41 -20.93
CA ASP A 388 -10.10 -4.76 -22.02
C ASP A 388 -11.46 -4.08 -21.85
N PHE A 389 -12.36 -4.26 -22.82
CA PHE A 389 -13.67 -3.58 -22.86
C PHE A 389 -14.84 -4.53 -22.57
N ASP A 390 -14.62 -5.54 -21.71
CA ASP A 390 -15.59 -6.60 -21.39
C ASP A 390 -16.40 -6.34 -20.10
N GLY A 391 -16.21 -5.18 -19.46
CA GLY A 391 -16.83 -4.83 -18.17
C GLY A 391 -15.84 -4.28 -17.15
N ASP A 392 -14.56 -4.23 -17.50
CA ASP A 392 -13.50 -3.58 -16.75
C ASP A 392 -13.87 -2.17 -16.25
N GLN A 393 -13.42 -1.85 -15.04
CA GLN A 393 -13.69 -0.57 -14.39
C GLN A 393 -12.41 0.17 -14.08
N MET A 394 -12.42 1.48 -14.28
CA MET A 394 -11.33 2.37 -13.90
C MET A 394 -11.78 3.38 -12.84
N ALA A 395 -10.86 3.68 -11.93
CA ALA A 395 -10.99 4.78 -11.00
C ALA A 395 -10.44 6.06 -11.63
N VAL A 396 -11.16 7.16 -11.44
CA VAL A 396 -10.78 8.51 -11.82
C VAL A 396 -10.40 9.27 -10.56
N HIS A 397 -9.27 9.96 -10.58
CA HIS A 397 -8.83 10.83 -9.49
C HIS A 397 -8.54 12.24 -10.03
N LEU A 398 -9.04 13.25 -9.32
CA LEU A 398 -8.86 14.64 -9.69
C LEU A 398 -7.69 15.27 -8.89
N PRO A 399 -6.58 15.69 -9.54
CA PRO A 399 -5.55 16.46 -8.85
C PRO A 399 -6.08 17.85 -8.48
N LEU A 400 -5.88 18.29 -7.23
CA LEU A 400 -6.45 19.58 -6.76
C LEU A 400 -5.41 20.71 -6.66
N GLY A 401 -4.18 20.38 -6.26
CA GLY A 401 -3.10 21.36 -6.12
C GLY A 401 -2.54 21.74 -7.48
N ASN A 402 -2.10 22.99 -7.64
CA ASN A 402 -1.51 23.48 -8.89
C ASN A 402 -0.24 22.68 -9.25
N GLU A 403 0.56 22.32 -8.24
CA GLU A 403 1.75 21.50 -8.39
C GLU A 403 1.39 20.09 -8.88
N ALA A 404 0.34 19.49 -8.32
CA ALA A 404 -0.13 18.16 -8.72
C ALA A 404 -0.73 18.15 -10.14
N ILE A 405 -1.40 19.24 -10.53
CA ILE A 405 -1.92 19.42 -11.89
C ILE A 405 -0.75 19.51 -12.89
N LEU A 406 0.27 20.33 -12.59
CA LEU A 406 1.47 20.45 -13.41
C LEU A 406 2.24 19.13 -13.50
N GLU A 407 2.41 18.43 -12.38
CA GLU A 407 3.06 17.11 -12.34
C GLU A 407 2.31 16.10 -13.22
N ALA A 408 0.97 16.09 -13.14
CA ALA A 408 0.15 15.22 -13.97
C ALA A 408 0.31 15.53 -15.47
N GLN A 409 0.38 16.81 -15.85
CA GLN A 409 0.57 17.22 -17.24
C GLN A 409 1.98 16.91 -17.78
N LEU A 410 3.02 17.15 -16.98
CA LEU A 410 4.40 17.03 -17.43
C LEU A 410 4.90 15.58 -17.38
N LEU A 411 4.56 14.83 -16.33
CA LEU A 411 5.15 13.50 -16.08
C LEU A 411 4.18 12.35 -16.36
N MET A 412 2.90 12.50 -16.00
CA MET A 412 1.96 11.37 -15.98
C MET A 412 1.12 11.26 -17.25
N LEU A 413 1.17 12.26 -18.13
CA LEU A 413 0.30 12.33 -19.30
C LEU A 413 0.52 11.13 -20.23
N GLY A 414 -0.58 10.53 -20.70
CA GLY A 414 -0.55 9.27 -21.47
C GLY A 414 0.36 9.32 -22.71
N SER A 415 0.40 10.46 -23.40
CA SER A 415 1.25 10.65 -24.59
C SER A 415 2.74 10.77 -24.27
N HIS A 416 3.16 11.02 -23.03
CA HIS A 416 4.58 10.99 -22.65
C HIS A 416 5.05 9.56 -22.32
N ASN A 417 4.12 8.70 -21.96
CA ASN A 417 4.39 7.37 -21.41
C ASN A 417 4.23 6.25 -22.45
N ILE A 418 4.92 6.41 -23.59
CA ILE A 418 4.88 5.51 -24.76
C ILE A 418 5.87 4.34 -24.63
N LEU A 419 6.90 4.49 -23.80
CA LEU A 419 7.96 3.49 -23.61
C LEU A 419 7.76 2.69 -22.33
N ASN A 420 8.08 1.41 -22.38
CA ASN A 420 8.12 0.57 -21.20
C ASN A 420 9.35 0.91 -20.34
N PRO A 421 9.19 1.22 -19.04
CA PRO A 421 10.31 1.52 -18.15
C PRO A 421 11.33 0.39 -18.00
N ALA A 422 10.92 -0.87 -18.19
CA ALA A 422 11.79 -2.02 -17.92
C ALA A 422 12.82 -2.29 -19.03
N ASN A 423 12.46 -2.04 -20.29
CA ASN A 423 13.29 -2.42 -21.45
C ASN A 423 13.41 -1.32 -22.52
N GLY A 424 12.74 -0.18 -22.36
CA GLY A 424 12.77 0.92 -23.33
C GLY A 424 12.07 0.60 -24.65
N ALA A 425 11.33 -0.51 -24.76
CA ALA A 425 10.55 -0.84 -25.95
C ALA A 425 9.22 -0.05 -25.97
N PRO A 426 8.67 0.28 -27.15
CA PRO A 426 7.34 0.87 -27.24
C PRO A 426 6.25 -0.05 -26.68
N ILE A 427 5.39 0.48 -25.79
CA ILE A 427 4.28 -0.27 -25.18
C ILE A 427 2.95 -0.03 -25.92
N THR A 428 2.77 1.15 -26.49
CA THR A 428 1.54 1.59 -27.18
C THR A 428 1.58 1.16 -28.65
N VAL A 429 1.74 -0.13 -28.88
CA VAL A 429 1.74 -0.72 -30.23
C VAL A 429 0.28 -1.02 -30.61
N PRO A 430 -0.15 -0.66 -31.84
CA PRO A 430 -1.45 -1.06 -32.34
C PRO A 430 -1.70 -2.58 -32.21
N SER A 431 -2.94 -2.96 -31.92
CA SER A 431 -3.32 -4.35 -31.69
C SER A 431 -4.54 -4.75 -32.52
N GLN A 432 -4.70 -6.06 -32.75
CA GLN A 432 -5.89 -6.66 -33.36
C GLN A 432 -6.27 -5.98 -34.69
N ASP A 433 -7.46 -5.40 -34.79
CA ASP A 433 -8.03 -4.84 -36.01
C ASP A 433 -7.18 -3.72 -36.61
N MET A 434 -6.53 -2.91 -35.76
CA MET A 434 -5.63 -1.86 -36.24
C MET A 434 -4.47 -2.46 -37.05
N VAL A 435 -3.87 -3.55 -36.54
CA VAL A 435 -2.78 -4.25 -37.23
C VAL A 435 -3.30 -4.94 -38.47
N LEU A 436 -4.50 -5.52 -38.42
CA LEU A 436 -5.11 -6.19 -39.56
C LEU A 436 -5.34 -5.22 -40.73
N GLY A 437 -5.86 -4.02 -40.46
CA GLY A 437 -6.06 -3.00 -41.48
C GLY A 437 -4.75 -2.49 -42.08
N LEU A 438 -3.72 -2.29 -41.27
CA LEU A 438 -2.38 -1.88 -41.72
C LEU A 438 -1.68 -2.99 -42.53
N TYR A 439 -1.88 -4.24 -42.13
CA TYR A 439 -1.38 -5.39 -42.86
C TYR A 439 -2.08 -5.51 -44.22
N TYR A 440 -3.40 -5.34 -44.25
CA TYR A 440 -4.19 -5.38 -45.47
C TYR A 440 -3.71 -4.35 -46.48
N ILE A 441 -3.65 -3.07 -46.11
CA ILE A 441 -3.24 -1.99 -47.03
C ILE A 441 -1.80 -2.16 -47.56
N THR A 442 -0.88 -2.72 -46.77
CA THR A 442 0.53 -2.87 -47.17
C THR A 442 0.87 -4.17 -47.87
N LYS A 443 -0.11 -5.09 -48.01
CA LYS A 443 0.05 -6.35 -48.72
C LYS A 443 0.03 -6.14 -50.23
N ILE A 444 1.02 -6.69 -50.93
CA ILE A 444 1.12 -6.68 -52.38
C ILE A 444 0.40 -7.90 -52.94
N ARG A 445 -0.36 -7.72 -54.02
CA ARG A 445 -1.03 -8.78 -54.76
C ARG A 445 -0.49 -8.82 -56.20
N PRO A 446 0.24 -9.88 -56.58
CA PRO A 446 0.61 -10.09 -57.98
C PRO A 446 -0.64 -10.17 -58.88
N HIS A 447 -0.56 -9.68 -60.12
CA HIS A 447 -1.67 -9.68 -61.08
C HIS A 447 -2.89 -8.83 -60.69
N ALA A 448 -2.68 -7.80 -59.86
CA ALA A 448 -3.70 -6.81 -59.58
C ALA A 448 -3.81 -5.77 -60.71
N LYS A 449 -4.97 -5.09 -60.77
CA LYS A 449 -5.25 -4.08 -61.80
C LYS A 449 -4.27 -2.92 -61.70
N GLY A 450 -3.56 -2.61 -62.79
CA GLY A 450 -2.57 -1.52 -62.83
C GLY A 450 -1.15 -1.94 -62.43
N GLU A 451 -0.84 -3.24 -62.43
CA GLU A 451 0.51 -3.78 -62.23
C GLU A 451 1.53 -3.19 -63.23
N GLY A 452 2.68 -2.73 -62.72
CA GLY A 452 3.80 -2.23 -63.51
C GLY A 452 3.70 -0.78 -63.96
N LEU A 453 2.67 -0.04 -63.55
CA LEU A 453 2.56 1.39 -63.82
C LEU A 453 3.64 2.18 -63.07
N ILE A 454 4.10 3.26 -63.72
CA ILE A 454 5.14 4.15 -63.22
C ILE A 454 4.52 5.51 -62.98
N PHE A 455 4.66 6.03 -61.77
CA PHE A 455 4.15 7.33 -61.34
C PHE A 455 5.30 8.28 -61.02
N TYR A 456 5.12 9.55 -61.38
CA TYR A 456 6.08 10.62 -61.12
C TYR A 456 6.09 11.06 -59.64
N GLY A 457 5.02 10.80 -58.89
CA GLY A 457 4.92 11.18 -57.49
C GLY A 457 3.78 10.50 -56.75
N GLU A 458 3.74 10.72 -55.44
CA GLU A 458 2.74 10.15 -54.52
C GLU A 458 1.31 10.57 -54.89
N GLU A 459 1.12 11.86 -55.23
CA GLU A 459 -0.18 12.43 -55.60
C GLU A 459 -0.78 11.74 -56.84
N GLU A 460 0.03 11.45 -57.85
CA GLU A 460 -0.41 10.82 -59.10
C GLU A 460 -0.89 9.38 -58.84
N ALA A 461 -0.20 8.64 -57.99
CA ALA A 461 -0.59 7.29 -57.59
C ALA A 461 -1.94 7.29 -56.82
N ILE A 462 -2.18 8.30 -55.98
CA ILE A 462 -3.42 8.45 -55.22
C ILE A 462 -4.58 8.83 -56.15
N ILE A 463 -4.37 9.75 -57.10
CA ILE A 463 -5.37 10.12 -58.11
C ILE A 463 -5.74 8.90 -58.95
N ALA A 464 -4.75 8.12 -59.39
CA ALA A 464 -5.00 6.91 -60.19
C ALA A 464 -5.81 5.85 -59.44
N TYR A 465 -5.64 5.74 -58.12
CA TYR A 465 -6.47 4.88 -57.27
C TYR A 465 -7.89 5.43 -57.10
N GLN A 466 -8.04 6.74 -56.89
CA GLN A 466 -9.36 7.38 -56.77
C GLN A 466 -10.20 7.25 -58.05
N GLU A 467 -9.55 7.33 -59.22
CA GLU A 467 -10.15 7.10 -60.54
C GLU A 467 -10.36 5.61 -60.87
N GLY A 468 -9.98 4.70 -59.97
CA GLY A 468 -10.16 3.25 -60.13
C GLY A 468 -9.32 2.63 -61.25
N LYS A 469 -8.24 3.31 -61.69
CA LYS A 469 -7.30 2.81 -62.70
C LYS A 469 -6.33 1.79 -62.13
N VAL A 470 -6.01 1.89 -60.85
CA VAL A 470 -5.07 1.02 -60.13
C VAL A 470 -5.70 0.47 -58.85
N ASP A 471 -5.42 -0.79 -58.52
CA ASP A 471 -5.83 -1.41 -57.27
C ASP A 471 -4.84 -1.09 -56.13
N ILE A 472 -5.31 -1.04 -54.88
CA ILE A 472 -4.51 -0.63 -53.73
C ILE A 472 -3.31 -1.57 -53.47
N HIS A 473 -3.45 -2.84 -53.87
CA HIS A 473 -2.45 -3.88 -53.71
C HIS A 473 -1.54 -4.07 -54.94
N ALA A 474 -1.74 -3.30 -56.01
CA ALA A 474 -0.98 -3.46 -57.24
C ALA A 474 0.48 -3.03 -57.07
N PRO A 475 1.45 -3.82 -57.57
CA PRO A 475 2.85 -3.42 -57.56
C PRO A 475 3.09 -2.34 -58.63
N VAL A 476 3.59 -1.18 -58.18
CA VAL A 476 3.78 0.04 -58.98
C VAL A 476 5.14 0.66 -58.68
N LYS A 477 5.68 1.46 -59.59
CA LYS A 477 6.91 2.23 -59.37
C LYS A 477 6.57 3.68 -59.11
N VAL A 478 7.00 4.23 -57.99
CA VAL A 478 6.69 5.62 -57.61
C VAL A 478 7.99 6.32 -57.20
N ILE A 479 8.16 7.56 -57.64
CA ILE A 479 9.22 8.44 -57.13
C ILE A 479 8.71 9.06 -55.82
N VAL A 480 9.40 8.77 -54.73
CA VAL A 480 9.04 9.23 -53.38
C VAL A 480 10.21 9.98 -52.74
N ASP A 481 9.89 10.88 -51.82
CA ASP A 481 10.89 11.54 -50.99
C ASP A 481 11.38 10.54 -49.93
N ASP A 482 12.66 10.22 -49.94
CA ASP A 482 13.30 9.28 -49.03
C ASP A 482 14.53 9.93 -48.36
N ILE A 483 15.15 9.23 -47.41
CA ILE A 483 16.36 9.69 -46.74
C ILE A 483 17.51 8.73 -47.02
N ASP A 484 18.66 9.27 -47.40
CA ASP A 484 19.90 8.52 -47.61
C ASP A 484 20.56 8.07 -46.29
N GLU A 485 21.55 7.17 -46.38
CA GLU A 485 22.28 6.64 -45.21
C GLU A 485 22.98 7.73 -44.37
N GLU A 486 23.22 8.92 -44.94
CA GLU A 486 23.79 10.09 -44.26
C GLU A 486 22.74 11.06 -43.67
N GLY A 487 21.44 10.81 -43.85
CA GLY A 487 20.36 11.65 -43.32
C GLY A 487 19.88 12.77 -44.24
N ASN A 488 20.31 12.79 -45.51
CA ASN A 488 19.93 13.81 -46.50
C ASN A 488 18.66 13.38 -47.28
N PRO A 489 17.73 14.31 -47.56
CA PRO A 489 16.50 13.99 -48.31
C PRO A 489 16.81 13.80 -49.80
N ILE A 490 16.46 12.63 -50.35
CA ILE A 490 16.69 12.27 -51.76
C ILE A 490 15.41 11.72 -52.38
N ARG A 491 15.17 12.07 -53.65
CA ARG A 491 14.09 11.50 -54.44
C ARG A 491 14.55 10.23 -55.13
N LYS A 492 13.95 9.10 -54.77
CA LYS A 492 14.29 7.78 -55.33
C LYS A 492 13.06 7.09 -55.85
N MET A 493 13.23 6.38 -56.97
CA MET A 493 12.20 5.49 -57.50
C MET A 493 12.22 4.18 -56.71
N HIS A 494 11.08 3.82 -56.12
CA HIS A 494 10.90 2.58 -55.37
C HIS A 494 9.83 1.70 -56.02
N ASP A 495 10.04 0.39 -55.97
CA ASP A 495 9.02 -0.60 -56.33
C ASP A 495 8.12 -0.83 -55.10
N THR A 496 6.88 -0.32 -55.13
CA THR A 496 5.97 -0.24 -53.97
C THR A 496 4.55 -0.66 -54.35
N SER A 497 3.58 -0.42 -53.45
CA SER A 497 2.15 -0.47 -53.79
C SER A 497 1.49 0.85 -53.44
N VAL A 498 0.35 1.15 -54.08
CA VAL A 498 -0.42 2.37 -53.77
C VAL A 498 -0.82 2.41 -52.29
N GLY A 499 -1.15 1.26 -51.70
CA GLY A 499 -1.42 1.17 -50.27
C GLY A 499 -0.22 1.57 -49.39
N ARG A 500 1.00 1.19 -49.77
CA ARG A 500 2.22 1.62 -49.05
C ARG A 500 2.49 3.12 -49.20
N VAL A 501 2.19 3.70 -50.36
CA VAL A 501 2.29 5.15 -50.57
C VAL A 501 1.34 5.88 -49.61
N ILE A 502 0.07 5.46 -49.54
CA ILE A 502 -0.93 6.04 -48.62
C ILE A 502 -0.49 5.92 -47.15
N THR A 503 0.13 4.79 -46.75
CA THR A 503 0.62 4.66 -45.36
C THR A 503 1.79 5.59 -45.06
N ASN A 504 2.63 5.89 -46.06
CA ASN A 504 3.79 6.76 -45.89
C ASN A 504 3.43 8.25 -45.79
N GLU A 505 2.26 8.68 -46.27
CA GLU A 505 1.77 10.05 -46.05
C GLU A 505 1.68 10.42 -44.56
N TYR A 506 1.39 9.43 -43.70
CA TYR A 506 1.27 9.61 -42.25
C TYR A 506 2.60 9.40 -41.52
N ILE A 507 3.62 8.85 -42.20
CA ILE A 507 4.95 8.65 -41.60
C ILE A 507 5.69 10.00 -41.60
N PRO A 508 6.33 10.40 -40.49
CA PRO A 508 7.10 11.64 -40.46
C PRO A 508 8.22 11.60 -41.51
N LYS A 509 8.34 12.68 -42.29
CA LYS A 509 9.33 12.81 -43.37
C LYS A 509 10.76 12.54 -42.91
N GLU A 510 11.06 12.78 -41.62
CA GLU A 510 12.39 12.56 -41.02
C GLU A 510 12.77 11.08 -40.82
N VAL A 511 11.83 10.13 -41.01
CA VAL A 511 12.08 8.68 -40.86
C VAL A 511 12.49 8.02 -42.18
N GLY A 512 12.16 8.65 -43.31
CA GLY A 512 12.29 8.11 -44.65
C GLY A 512 11.12 7.20 -45.06
N TYR A 513 11.15 6.74 -46.30
CA TYR A 513 10.09 5.92 -46.88
C TYR A 513 10.18 4.47 -46.37
N ILE A 514 9.06 3.95 -45.86
CA ILE A 514 8.99 2.58 -45.31
C ILE A 514 8.31 1.67 -46.32
N ASN A 515 9.10 0.78 -46.94
CA ASN A 515 8.63 -0.16 -47.97
C ASN A 515 8.54 -1.61 -47.47
N GLU A 516 7.95 -1.82 -46.30
CA GLU A 516 7.81 -3.14 -45.70
C GLU A 516 6.35 -3.50 -45.44
N LEU A 517 6.08 -4.79 -45.23
CA LEU A 517 4.78 -5.28 -44.79
C LEU A 517 4.57 -4.93 -43.32
N LEU A 518 3.46 -4.25 -42.99
CA LEU A 518 3.17 -3.82 -41.62
C LEU A 518 2.56 -4.96 -40.80
N SER A 519 3.45 -5.77 -40.24
CA SER A 519 3.17 -6.76 -39.20
C SER A 519 3.26 -6.14 -37.81
N LYS A 520 2.75 -6.84 -36.78
CA LYS A 520 2.90 -6.41 -35.38
C LYS A 520 4.37 -6.20 -34.98
N LYS A 521 5.29 -7.03 -35.51
CA LYS A 521 6.73 -6.94 -35.22
C LYS A 521 7.33 -5.72 -35.92
N SER A 522 7.09 -5.56 -37.22
CA SER A 522 7.64 -4.42 -37.97
C SER A 522 7.10 -3.08 -37.45
N LEU A 523 5.81 -2.99 -37.10
CA LEU A 523 5.25 -1.79 -36.45
C LEU A 523 5.98 -1.40 -35.16
N ARG A 524 6.37 -2.37 -34.32
CA ARG A 524 7.11 -2.10 -33.09
C ARG A 524 8.48 -1.48 -33.40
N ASP A 525 9.17 -2.00 -34.41
CA ASP A 525 10.50 -1.53 -34.80
C ASP A 525 10.41 -0.16 -35.49
N ILE A 526 9.38 0.08 -36.31
CA ILE A 526 9.08 1.37 -36.94
C ILE A 526 8.77 2.44 -35.89
N ILE A 527 7.87 2.16 -34.94
CA ILE A 527 7.57 3.08 -33.83
C ILE A 527 8.84 3.38 -33.03
N GLY A 528 9.69 2.37 -32.80
CA GLY A 528 10.99 2.55 -32.18
C GLY A 528 11.92 3.49 -32.97
N LYS A 529 11.92 3.40 -34.31
CA LYS A 529 12.67 4.32 -35.20
C LYS A 529 12.11 5.75 -35.10
N VAL A 530 10.79 5.91 -35.21
CA VAL A 530 10.11 7.22 -35.14
C VAL A 530 10.36 7.93 -33.81
N ILE A 531 10.35 7.20 -32.70
CA ILE A 531 10.65 7.78 -31.37
C ILE A 531 12.08 8.30 -31.32
N LYS A 532 13.05 7.59 -31.91
CA LYS A 532 14.46 7.98 -31.90
C LYS A 532 14.75 9.20 -32.77
N THR A 533 14.10 9.32 -33.93
CA THR A 533 14.34 10.42 -34.88
C THR A 533 13.48 11.66 -34.57
N CYS A 534 12.18 11.48 -34.32
CA CYS A 534 11.23 12.59 -34.23
C CYS A 534 10.84 12.96 -32.79
N GLY A 535 11.22 12.14 -31.80
CA GLY A 535 10.85 12.33 -30.40
C GLY A 535 9.41 11.95 -30.06
N VAL A 536 9.07 12.08 -28.77
CA VAL A 536 7.85 11.51 -28.18
C VAL A 536 6.57 12.22 -28.67
N ALA A 537 6.58 13.55 -28.76
CA ALA A 537 5.39 14.32 -29.12
C ALA A 537 4.90 13.99 -30.55
N ARG A 538 5.82 13.93 -31.52
CA ARG A 538 5.48 13.58 -32.90
C ARG A 538 5.12 12.11 -33.07
N THR A 539 5.74 11.23 -32.27
CA THR A 539 5.32 9.82 -32.21
C THR A 539 3.89 9.68 -31.71
N ALA A 540 3.47 10.44 -30.70
CA ALA A 540 2.10 10.37 -30.20
C ALA A 540 1.07 10.72 -31.30
N GLN A 541 1.36 11.75 -32.11
CA GLN A 541 0.54 12.11 -33.25
C GLN A 541 0.52 11.01 -34.32
N TYR A 542 1.70 10.48 -34.66
CA TYR A 542 1.85 9.36 -35.59
C TYR A 542 1.03 8.12 -35.15
N LEU A 543 1.01 7.81 -33.86
CA LEU A 543 0.21 6.71 -33.30
C LEU A 543 -1.30 6.94 -33.46
N ASP A 544 -1.78 8.17 -33.27
CA ASP A 544 -3.18 8.53 -33.48
C ASP A 544 -3.57 8.38 -34.96
N ASP A 545 -2.71 8.81 -35.88
CA ASP A 545 -2.90 8.74 -37.33
C ASP A 545 -2.91 7.29 -37.83
N ILE A 546 -1.94 6.47 -37.41
CA ILE A 546 -1.88 5.04 -37.74
C ILE A 546 -3.12 4.30 -37.23
N LYS A 547 -3.55 4.60 -36.00
CA LYS A 547 -4.76 3.99 -35.43
C LYS A 547 -5.96 4.30 -36.32
N ALA A 548 -6.16 5.56 -36.70
CA ALA A 548 -7.27 5.97 -37.56
C ALA A 548 -7.22 5.29 -38.93
N LEU A 549 -6.02 5.23 -39.55
CA LEU A 549 -5.81 4.54 -40.82
C LEU A 549 -6.10 3.03 -40.71
N GLY A 550 -5.58 2.39 -39.66
CA GLY A 550 -5.76 0.97 -39.39
C GLY A 550 -7.24 0.60 -39.25
N TYR A 551 -8.00 1.34 -38.44
CA TYR A 551 -9.45 1.10 -38.33
C TYR A 551 -10.20 1.34 -39.64
N LYS A 552 -9.89 2.42 -40.36
CA LYS A 552 -10.53 2.74 -41.63
C LYS A 552 -10.29 1.66 -42.69
N MET A 553 -9.06 1.14 -42.76
CA MET A 553 -8.69 0.12 -43.73
C MET A 553 -9.19 -1.27 -43.32
N ALA A 554 -9.24 -1.59 -42.02
CA ALA A 554 -9.88 -2.80 -41.54
C ALA A 554 -11.38 -2.82 -41.91
N PHE A 555 -12.08 -1.70 -41.71
CA PHE A 555 -13.49 -1.55 -42.09
C PHE A 555 -13.68 -1.68 -43.61
N LYS A 556 -12.87 -0.97 -44.42
CA LYS A 556 -12.96 -1.05 -45.89
C LYS A 556 -12.59 -2.42 -46.45
N GLY A 557 -11.66 -3.13 -45.81
CA GLY A 557 -11.23 -4.46 -46.22
C GLY A 557 -12.33 -5.51 -46.08
N GLY A 558 -13.36 -5.26 -45.26
CA GLY A 558 -14.53 -6.12 -45.14
C GLY A 558 -14.18 -7.57 -44.77
N LEU A 559 -13.09 -7.76 -44.01
CA LEU A 559 -12.56 -9.08 -43.69
C LEU A 559 -13.54 -9.80 -42.76
N SER A 560 -14.11 -10.90 -43.25
CA SER A 560 -14.95 -11.82 -42.48
C SER A 560 -14.25 -13.17 -42.36
N PHE A 561 -14.72 -13.99 -41.43
CA PHE A 561 -14.24 -15.35 -41.26
C PHE A 561 -15.43 -16.29 -41.39
N ASN A 562 -15.40 -17.14 -42.43
CA ASN A 562 -16.39 -18.18 -42.65
C ASN A 562 -15.78 -19.56 -42.36
N LEU A 563 -16.63 -20.56 -42.10
CA LEU A 563 -16.17 -21.93 -41.86
C LEU A 563 -15.41 -22.51 -43.07
N GLU A 564 -15.77 -22.09 -44.28
CA GLU A 564 -15.12 -22.50 -45.54
C GLU A 564 -13.66 -22.02 -45.67
N ASP A 565 -13.28 -20.94 -44.94
CA ASP A 565 -11.91 -20.45 -44.93
C ASP A 565 -10.96 -21.38 -44.14
N VAL A 566 -11.52 -22.33 -43.37
CA VAL A 566 -10.75 -23.35 -42.64
C VAL A 566 -10.42 -24.50 -43.58
N ILE A 567 -9.29 -24.39 -44.27
CA ILE A 567 -8.79 -25.45 -45.16
C ILE A 567 -8.30 -26.62 -44.31
N ILE A 568 -9.10 -27.69 -44.23
CA ILE A 568 -8.69 -28.95 -43.59
C ILE A 568 -7.61 -29.58 -44.50
N PRO A 569 -6.38 -29.82 -43.98
CA PRO A 569 -5.34 -30.47 -44.75
C PRO A 569 -5.79 -31.88 -45.17
N LYS A 570 -5.53 -32.22 -46.43
CA LYS A 570 -5.87 -33.51 -47.01
C LYS A 570 -4.91 -34.60 -46.58
#